data_AF-A0A522DH02-F1
#
_entry.id   AF-A0A522DH02-F1
#
_cell.length_a   1.000
_cell.length_b   1.000
_cell.length_c   1.000
_cell.angle_alpha   90.00
_cell.angle_beta   90.00
_cell.angle_gamma   90.00
#
_symmetry.space_group_name_H-M   'P 1'
#
loop_
_entity.id
_entity.type
_entity.pdbx_description
1 polymer ?
#
loop_
_entity_poly.entity_id
_entity_poly.type
_entity_poly.pdbx_seq_one_letter_code
_entity_poly.pdbx_strand_id
1 'polypeptide(L)'
;MGPRPRPGPSEQRARQREGAYACRDGTRQVGDRRRWWSGRAGVRHVHARRARRRARGEPPMKPNALLVVGGLALLGIGTLVVASAAMGTDDDDGDVKAVVRAYPSSAPVASRLVKLARTLGARPAWIANVIQFESRWNPQAVNQRVEAQAPGTGASGLVQFTTGTAAQLGTSLAKIRAMGMVEQFGLVERYFLLDRIPKPLATQADVFMAVFYPRAIGRGPDWLLGSDRGLEYVAKLQADNPGIKTPADYTRKALASARMG
;
A
#
# COMPACT_ATOMS: atom_id res chain seq x y z
N MET A 1 61.78 38.94 27.15
CA MET A 1 60.84 38.01 26.50
C MET A 1 59.42 38.44 26.87
N GLY A 2 58.70 39.09 25.96
CA GLY A 2 57.31 39.50 26.20
C GLY A 2 56.32 38.35 25.93
N PRO A 3 55.14 38.35 26.57
CA PRO A 3 54.15 37.29 26.36
C PRO A 3 53.58 37.34 24.93
N ARG A 4 53.40 36.16 24.33
CA ARG A 4 52.85 36.04 22.97
C ARG A 4 51.39 36.51 22.93
N PRO A 5 50.96 37.17 21.85
CA PRO A 5 49.57 37.59 21.69
C PRO A 5 48.62 36.40 21.58
N ARG A 6 47.38 36.58 22.06
CA ARG A 6 46.34 35.54 22.05
C ARG A 6 45.86 35.27 20.62
N PRO A 7 45.61 33.99 20.25
CA PRO A 7 45.18 33.61 18.90
C PRO A 7 43.78 34.12 18.60
N GLY A 8 43.58 34.51 17.34
CA GLY A 8 42.33 35.09 16.85
C GLY A 8 41.18 34.09 16.71
N PRO A 9 39.95 34.57 16.46
CA PRO A 9 38.73 33.73 16.42
C PRO A 9 38.77 32.62 15.36
N SER A 10 39.55 32.78 14.29
CA SER A 10 39.72 31.79 13.22
C SER A 10 40.62 30.62 13.65
N GLU A 11 41.70 30.89 14.39
CA GLU A 11 42.59 29.86 14.95
C GLU A 11 41.92 29.06 16.07
N GLN A 12 41.03 29.67 16.84
CA GLN A 12 40.22 28.97 17.84
C GLN A 12 39.22 27.99 17.21
N ARG A 13 38.66 28.34 16.03
CA ARG A 13 37.76 27.44 15.28
C ARG A 13 38.50 26.29 14.58
N ALA A 14 39.76 26.47 14.18
CA ALA A 14 40.58 25.39 13.63
C ALA A 14 40.88 24.33 14.71
N ARG A 15 41.21 24.76 15.93
CA ARG A 15 41.49 23.84 17.07
C ARG A 15 40.27 23.05 17.54
N GLN A 16 39.05 23.57 17.35
CA GLN A 16 37.81 22.83 17.66
C GLN A 16 37.46 21.76 16.62
N ARG A 17 38.02 21.83 15.40
CA ARG A 17 37.78 20.83 14.34
C ARG A 17 38.76 19.65 14.38
N GLU A 18 39.94 19.82 14.97
CA GLU A 18 40.94 18.75 15.11
C GLU A 18 40.70 17.83 16.31
N GLY A 19 39.86 18.23 17.29
CA GLY A 19 39.50 17.42 18.46
C GLY A 19 38.39 16.39 18.26
N ALA A 20 37.79 16.30 17.06
CA ALA A 20 36.62 15.44 16.80
C ALA A 20 36.92 14.15 16.01
N TYR A 21 38.18 13.89 15.67
CA TYR A 21 38.61 12.65 14.98
C TYR A 21 39.77 11.99 15.73
N ALA A 22 39.56 11.62 16.99
CA ALA A 22 40.50 10.76 17.71
C ALA A 22 39.79 10.01 18.85
N CYS A 23 39.08 8.92 18.52
CA CYS A 23 38.89 7.76 19.40
C CYS A 23 38.01 6.70 18.74
N ARG A 24 38.63 5.67 18.16
CA ARG A 24 38.30 4.25 18.38
C ARG A 24 39.21 3.38 17.53
N ASP A 25 40.38 3.09 18.09
CA ASP A 25 41.09 1.85 17.81
C ASP A 25 41.46 1.23 19.16
N GLY A 26 41.09 -0.03 19.36
CA GLY A 26 41.17 -0.71 20.64
C GLY A 26 40.78 -2.17 20.50
N THR A 27 41.68 -2.96 19.91
CA THR A 27 41.57 -4.40 19.75
C THR A 27 41.91 -5.18 21.02
N ARG A 28 41.07 -6.19 21.30
CA ARG A 28 41.35 -7.56 21.83
C ARG A 28 41.77 -7.79 23.30
N GLN A 29 41.00 -8.65 23.97
CA GLN A 29 41.35 -10.00 24.49
C GLN A 29 40.02 -10.76 24.71
N VAL A 30 39.70 -11.87 24.03
CA VAL A 30 40.07 -13.30 24.21
C VAL A 30 39.74 -13.87 25.61
N GLY A 31 38.78 -14.81 25.63
CA GLY A 31 38.41 -15.69 26.75
C GLY A 31 37.08 -16.39 26.41
N ASP A 32 37.06 -17.45 25.60
CA ASP A 32 37.26 -18.88 25.89
C ASP A 32 35.95 -19.68 26.08
N ARG A 33 35.68 -20.48 25.04
CA ARG A 33 35.09 -21.84 24.95
C ARG A 33 33.95 -22.31 25.88
N ARG A 34 32.89 -22.77 25.16
CA ARG A 34 32.17 -24.06 25.27
C ARG A 34 31.34 -24.36 26.55
N ARG A 35 30.01 -24.36 26.42
CA ARG A 35 29.12 -25.54 26.64
C ARG A 35 27.66 -25.20 26.35
N TRP A 36 27.04 -25.78 25.32
CA TRP A 36 26.29 -27.06 25.25
C TRP A 36 24.77 -26.85 25.20
N TRP A 37 24.18 -27.66 24.34
CA TRP A 37 22.81 -27.70 23.83
C TRP A 37 21.85 -28.42 24.78
N SER A 38 20.62 -27.93 24.90
CA SER A 38 19.35 -28.70 24.91
C SER A 38 18.19 -27.69 25.06
N GLY A 39 17.05 -27.76 24.35
CA GLY A 39 16.56 -28.71 23.37
C GLY A 39 15.34 -28.14 22.60
N ARG A 40 15.06 -28.79 21.46
CA ARG A 40 13.77 -29.25 20.88
C ARG A 40 12.48 -28.43 21.14
N ALA A 41 11.55 -28.22 20.20
CA ALA A 41 11.29 -28.79 18.88
C ALA A 41 10.16 -28.01 18.15
N GLY A 42 10.01 -28.23 16.84
CA GLY A 42 8.83 -27.88 16.01
C GLY A 42 9.04 -26.60 15.19
N VAL A 43 8.77 -26.52 13.89
CA VAL A 43 8.09 -27.37 12.92
C VAL A 43 8.67 -27.02 11.53
N ARG A 44 9.12 -28.00 10.76
CA ARG A 44 9.44 -27.85 9.32
C ARG A 44 8.66 -28.91 8.57
N HIS A 45 7.67 -28.54 7.75
CA HIS A 45 7.15 -29.42 6.70
C HIS A 45 6.40 -28.64 5.61
N VAL A 46 7.13 -28.10 4.62
CA VAL A 46 6.53 -27.82 3.30
C VAL A 46 7.54 -28.03 2.16
N HIS A 47 8.29 -29.14 2.14
CA HIS A 47 8.99 -29.59 0.93
C HIS A 47 9.19 -31.12 0.96
N ALA A 48 8.09 -31.88 0.95
CA ALA A 48 8.15 -33.34 0.85
C ALA A 48 6.90 -33.98 0.20
N ARG A 49 6.25 -33.30 -0.76
CA ARG A 49 5.08 -33.85 -1.48
C ARG A 49 5.24 -33.99 -3.00
N ARG A 50 6.45 -33.79 -3.55
CA ARG A 50 6.73 -34.04 -4.98
C ARG A 50 7.57 -35.29 -5.28
N ALA A 51 8.13 -35.94 -4.27
CA ALA A 51 9.06 -37.08 -4.45
C ALA A 51 8.48 -38.48 -4.17
N ARG A 52 7.18 -38.62 -3.85
CA ARG A 52 6.56 -39.92 -3.48
C ARG A 52 5.61 -40.53 -4.52
N ARG A 53 5.42 -39.92 -5.69
CA ARG A 53 4.54 -40.46 -6.76
C ARG A 53 5.26 -41.22 -7.87
N ARG A 54 6.57 -41.01 -8.07
CA ARG A 54 7.36 -41.77 -9.06
C ARG A 54 7.80 -43.16 -8.60
N ALA A 55 7.62 -43.50 -7.32
CA ALA A 55 8.00 -44.80 -6.76
C ALA A 55 6.86 -45.86 -6.78
N ARG A 56 5.65 -45.51 -7.27
CA ARG A 56 4.48 -46.43 -7.28
C ARG A 56 3.98 -46.83 -8.67
N GLY A 57 4.67 -46.46 -9.75
CA GLY A 57 4.26 -46.82 -11.10
C GLY A 57 2.87 -46.31 -11.52
N GLU A 58 2.37 -45.24 -10.89
CA GLU A 58 1.07 -44.66 -11.26
C GLU A 58 1.16 -43.92 -12.61
N PRO A 59 0.32 -44.24 -13.60
CA PRO A 59 0.34 -43.56 -14.89
C PRO A 59 -0.17 -42.10 -14.78
N PRO A 60 0.30 -41.19 -15.65
CA PRO A 60 -0.14 -39.79 -15.65
C PRO A 60 -1.62 -39.67 -16.01
N MET A 61 -2.35 -38.79 -15.33
CA MET A 61 -3.75 -38.50 -15.65
C MET A 61 -3.86 -37.96 -17.08
N LYS A 62 -4.69 -38.62 -17.89
CA LYS A 62 -5.05 -38.18 -19.24
C LYS A 62 -6.12 -37.06 -19.16
N PRO A 63 -6.11 -36.10 -20.10
CA PRO A 63 -7.15 -35.06 -20.15
C PRO A 63 -8.52 -35.68 -20.44
N ASN A 64 -9.55 -35.15 -19.78
CA ASN A 64 -10.93 -35.63 -19.80
C ASN A 64 -11.42 -35.94 -21.22
N ALA A 65 -11.49 -37.23 -21.54
CA ALA A 65 -12.25 -37.76 -22.64
C ALA A 65 -13.69 -38.00 -22.15
N LEU A 66 -14.59 -37.36 -22.89
CA LEU A 66 -16.04 -37.49 -22.89
C LEU A 66 -16.48 -38.97 -22.77
N LEU A 67 -17.24 -39.30 -21.72
CA LEU A 67 -17.99 -40.55 -21.65
C LEU A 67 -19.48 -40.24 -21.79
N VAL A 68 -20.04 -40.63 -22.93
CA VAL A 68 -21.47 -40.69 -23.20
C VAL A 68 -21.96 -42.06 -22.72
N VAL A 69 -22.80 -42.06 -21.69
CA VAL A 69 -23.78 -43.11 -21.35
C VAL A 69 -24.99 -42.30 -20.89
N GLY A 70 -26.12 -42.25 -21.60
CA GLY A 70 -26.93 -43.39 -22.00
C GLY A 70 -28.16 -43.44 -21.09
N GLY A 71 -29.11 -42.52 -21.37
CA GLY A 71 -30.56 -42.55 -21.10
C GLY A 71 -31.13 -43.01 -19.74
N LEU A 72 -31.91 -42.13 -19.09
CA LEU A 72 -33.37 -42.33 -18.93
C LEU A 72 -34.08 -41.08 -18.37
N ALA A 73 -35.27 -40.80 -18.93
CA ALA A 73 -36.43 -40.12 -18.36
C ALA A 73 -36.43 -38.59 -18.10
N LEU A 74 -36.87 -37.87 -19.14
CA LEU A 74 -37.95 -36.85 -19.21
C LEU A 74 -38.42 -36.10 -17.94
N LEU A 75 -38.59 -34.79 -18.17
CA LEU A 75 -39.48 -33.80 -17.55
C LEU A 75 -39.05 -33.17 -16.22
N GLY A 76 -38.18 -32.17 -16.35
CA GLY A 76 -38.06 -31.09 -15.39
C GLY A 76 -37.71 -29.79 -16.13
N ILE A 77 -38.68 -28.89 -16.25
CA ILE A 77 -38.45 -27.50 -16.66
C ILE A 77 -37.58 -26.87 -15.56
N GLY A 78 -36.27 -26.91 -15.75
CA GLY A 78 -35.27 -26.37 -14.85
C GLY A 78 -34.69 -25.10 -15.45
N THR A 79 -35.25 -23.98 -15.04
CA THR A 79 -34.84 -22.58 -15.24
C THR A 79 -33.41 -22.39 -15.75
N LEU A 80 -33.30 -21.85 -16.97
CA LEU A 80 -32.09 -21.15 -17.42
C LEU A 80 -31.80 -20.05 -16.39
N VAL A 81 -30.77 -20.24 -15.56
CA VAL A 81 -30.19 -19.14 -14.78
C VAL A 81 -29.47 -18.25 -15.79
N VAL A 82 -30.21 -17.31 -16.38
CA VAL A 82 -29.60 -16.15 -17.00
C VAL A 82 -28.90 -15.43 -15.86
N ALA A 83 -27.56 -15.40 -15.90
CA ALA A 83 -26.80 -14.48 -15.08
C ALA A 83 -27.26 -13.07 -15.44
N SER A 84 -28.20 -12.54 -14.66
CA SER A 84 -28.67 -11.17 -14.80
C SER A 84 -27.45 -10.27 -14.60
N ALA A 85 -27.01 -9.63 -15.67
CA ALA A 85 -26.06 -8.54 -15.57
C ALA A 85 -26.65 -7.55 -14.57
N ALA A 86 -25.95 -7.36 -13.44
CA ALA A 86 -26.42 -6.55 -12.32
C ALA A 86 -26.90 -5.18 -12.82
N MET A 87 -28.22 -5.06 -13.01
CA MET A 87 -28.88 -3.76 -13.08
C MET A 87 -28.54 -3.09 -11.75
N GLY A 88 -27.95 -1.88 -11.83
CA GLY A 88 -27.61 -1.11 -10.64
C GLY A 88 -28.81 -1.03 -9.72
N THR A 89 -28.60 -1.30 -8.44
CA THR A 89 -29.67 -1.19 -7.44
C THR A 89 -30.02 0.30 -7.29
N ASP A 90 -31.25 0.65 -6.88
CA ASP A 90 -31.61 2.05 -6.60
C ASP A 90 -30.61 2.74 -5.63
N ASP A 91 -30.03 1.96 -4.71
CA ASP A 91 -28.95 2.38 -3.82
C ASP A 91 -27.68 2.83 -4.56
N ASP A 92 -27.31 2.17 -5.67
CA ASP A 92 -26.14 2.54 -6.47
C ASP A 92 -26.36 3.90 -7.13
N ASP A 93 -27.55 4.14 -7.68
CA ASP A 93 -27.88 5.42 -8.29
C ASP A 93 -27.90 6.55 -7.26
N GLY A 94 -28.38 6.26 -6.04
CA GLY A 94 -28.30 7.17 -4.90
C GLY A 94 -26.86 7.53 -4.53
N ASP A 95 -26.00 6.52 -4.37
CA ASP A 95 -24.59 6.69 -4.03
C ASP A 95 -23.80 7.42 -5.12
N VAL A 96 -24.05 7.10 -6.40
CA VAL A 96 -23.44 7.79 -7.54
C VAL A 96 -23.80 9.27 -7.50
N LYS A 97 -25.09 9.60 -7.35
CA LYS A 97 -25.55 11.00 -7.26
C LYS A 97 -24.93 11.72 -6.05
N ALA A 98 -24.80 11.03 -4.91
CA ALA A 98 -24.18 11.59 -3.71
C ALA A 98 -22.70 11.91 -3.91
N VAL A 99 -21.94 10.98 -4.52
CA VAL A 99 -20.52 11.18 -4.85
C VAL A 99 -20.33 12.33 -5.83
N VAL A 100 -21.12 12.39 -6.90
CA VAL A 100 -21.04 13.48 -7.89
C VAL A 100 -21.41 14.83 -7.28
N ARG A 101 -22.44 14.88 -6.43
CA ARG A 101 -22.85 16.12 -5.75
C ARG A 101 -21.74 16.68 -4.86
N ALA A 102 -21.05 15.82 -4.10
CA ALA A 102 -19.95 16.26 -3.25
C ALA A 102 -18.67 16.58 -4.04
N TYR A 103 -18.42 15.82 -5.10
CA TYR A 103 -17.23 15.91 -5.94
C TYR A 103 -17.60 15.93 -7.43
N PRO A 104 -17.97 17.08 -8.00
CA PRO A 104 -18.43 17.14 -9.40
C PRO A 104 -17.45 16.55 -10.41
N SER A 105 -16.14 16.73 -10.20
CA SER A 105 -15.08 16.16 -11.04
C SER A 105 -15.05 14.63 -11.08
N SER A 106 -15.74 13.95 -10.15
CA SER A 106 -15.84 12.49 -10.10
C SER A 106 -16.86 11.92 -11.10
N ALA A 107 -17.71 12.75 -11.71
CA ALA A 107 -18.79 12.29 -12.60
C ALA A 107 -18.38 11.25 -13.64
N PRO A 108 -17.20 11.35 -14.32
CA PRO A 108 -16.79 10.35 -15.30
C PRO A 108 -16.51 8.95 -14.73
N VAL A 109 -16.35 8.82 -13.41
CA VAL A 109 -15.91 7.59 -12.74
C VAL A 109 -16.76 7.19 -11.53
N ALA A 110 -17.78 7.97 -11.17
CA ALA A 110 -18.55 7.76 -9.94
C ALA A 110 -19.22 6.37 -9.88
N SER A 111 -19.79 5.88 -10.97
CA SER A 111 -20.39 4.52 -11.03
C SER A 111 -19.35 3.42 -10.81
N ARG A 112 -18.15 3.58 -11.36
CA ARG A 112 -17.01 2.67 -11.15
C ARG A 112 -16.51 2.73 -9.71
N LEU A 113 -16.47 3.93 -9.12
CA LEU A 113 -16.11 4.12 -7.72
C LEU A 113 -17.07 3.39 -6.77
N VAL A 114 -18.38 3.51 -6.98
CA VAL A 114 -19.38 2.81 -6.15
C VAL A 114 -19.21 1.30 -6.25
N LYS A 115 -19.01 0.77 -7.46
CA LYS A 115 -18.72 -0.67 -7.68
C LYS A 115 -17.41 -1.11 -7.01
N LEU A 116 -16.36 -0.30 -7.09
CA LEU A 116 -15.09 -0.56 -6.43
C LEU A 116 -15.28 -0.60 -4.90
N ALA A 117 -15.99 0.37 -4.33
CA ALA A 117 -16.26 0.43 -2.89
C ALA A 117 -16.95 -0.86 -2.40
N ARG A 118 -17.99 -1.32 -3.11
CA ARG A 118 -18.65 -2.61 -2.84
C ARG A 118 -17.69 -3.79 -2.87
N THR A 119 -16.84 -3.86 -3.90
CA THR A 119 -15.83 -4.92 -4.06
C THR A 119 -14.84 -4.94 -2.89
N LEU A 120 -14.52 -3.78 -2.33
CA LEU A 120 -13.58 -3.63 -1.21
C LEU A 120 -14.26 -3.80 0.17
N GLY A 121 -15.58 -3.96 0.23
CA GLY A 121 -16.34 -3.91 1.49
C GLY A 121 -16.23 -2.56 2.19
N ALA A 122 -16.10 -1.47 1.42
CA ALA A 122 -15.94 -0.10 1.86
C ALA A 122 -17.15 0.77 1.47
N ARG A 123 -17.27 1.96 2.06
CA ARG A 123 -18.28 2.95 1.64
C ARG A 123 -17.76 3.81 0.47
N PRO A 124 -18.60 4.17 -0.52
CA PRO A 124 -18.18 5.04 -1.63
C PRO A 124 -17.57 6.37 -1.17
N ALA A 125 -18.15 6.99 -0.14
CA ALA A 125 -17.62 8.20 0.47
C ALA A 125 -16.14 8.06 0.88
N TRP A 126 -15.71 6.90 1.38
CA TRP A 126 -14.33 6.69 1.84
C TRP A 126 -13.33 6.69 0.67
N ILE A 127 -13.68 6.02 -0.44
CA ILE A 127 -12.85 6.02 -1.66
C ILE A 127 -12.80 7.43 -2.27
N ALA A 128 -13.93 8.13 -2.29
CA ALA A 128 -14.00 9.50 -2.80
C ALA A 128 -13.18 10.47 -1.95
N ASN A 129 -13.23 10.33 -0.62
CA ASN A 129 -12.50 11.16 0.33
C ASN A 129 -10.98 10.97 0.22
N VAL A 130 -10.49 9.73 -0.01
CA VAL A 130 -9.03 9.53 -0.21
C VAL A 130 -8.55 10.16 -1.51
N ILE A 131 -9.31 10.06 -2.61
CA ILE A 131 -8.94 10.73 -3.87
C ILE A 131 -8.95 12.25 -3.71
N GLN A 132 -9.96 12.79 -3.00
CA GLN A 132 -10.02 14.21 -2.68
C GLN A 132 -8.79 14.67 -1.88
N PHE A 133 -8.40 13.90 -0.86
CA PHE A 133 -7.26 14.25 -0.03
C PHE A 133 -5.94 14.21 -0.80
N GLU A 134 -5.72 13.16 -1.59
CA GLU A 134 -4.46 12.89 -2.27
C GLU A 134 -4.21 13.84 -3.46
N SER A 135 -5.27 14.19 -4.19
CA SER A 135 -5.12 14.90 -5.46
C SER A 135 -6.11 16.02 -5.70
N ARG A 136 -7.11 16.18 -4.83
CA ARG A 136 -8.30 17.03 -5.09
C ARG A 136 -8.96 16.69 -6.42
N TRP A 137 -9.02 15.39 -6.74
CA TRP A 137 -9.54 14.89 -8.02
C TRP A 137 -8.78 15.40 -9.26
N ASN A 138 -7.51 15.77 -9.11
CA ASN A 138 -6.66 16.19 -10.24
C ASN A 138 -5.79 15.01 -10.71
N PRO A 139 -6.02 14.45 -11.92
CA PRO A 139 -5.20 13.35 -12.43
C PRO A 139 -3.74 13.76 -12.73
N GLN A 140 -3.47 15.07 -12.84
CA GLN A 140 -2.15 15.65 -13.04
C GLN A 140 -1.44 16.02 -11.73
N ALA A 141 -2.05 15.75 -10.56
CA ALA A 141 -1.47 16.09 -9.28
C ALA A 141 -0.10 15.42 -9.12
N VAL A 142 0.88 16.17 -8.62
CA VAL A 142 2.24 15.69 -8.36
C VAL A 142 2.77 16.30 -7.08
N ASN A 143 3.52 15.52 -6.31
CA ASN A 143 4.34 16.05 -5.22
C ASN A 143 5.51 16.87 -5.80
N GLN A 144 5.27 18.17 -6.00
CA GLN A 144 6.21 19.10 -6.64
C GLN A 144 7.54 19.20 -5.89
N ARG A 145 7.54 19.10 -4.55
CA ARG A 145 8.78 19.14 -3.76
C ARG A 145 9.71 17.98 -4.14
N VAL A 146 9.17 16.77 -4.18
CA VAL A 146 9.95 15.57 -4.54
C VAL A 146 10.33 15.59 -6.01
N GLU A 147 9.39 15.97 -6.89
CA GLU A 147 9.65 16.06 -8.33
C GLU A 147 10.76 17.08 -8.67
N ALA A 148 10.82 18.22 -7.98
CA ALA A 148 11.87 19.22 -8.16
C ALA A 148 13.26 18.75 -7.68
N GLN A 149 13.30 17.89 -6.65
CA GLN A 149 14.54 17.33 -6.12
C GLN A 149 15.06 16.16 -6.98
N ALA A 150 14.15 15.33 -7.48
CA ALA A 150 14.46 14.16 -8.29
C ALA A 150 13.34 13.95 -9.33
N PRO A 151 13.50 14.45 -10.57
CA PRO A 151 12.48 14.35 -11.62
C PRO A 151 12.04 12.91 -11.87
N GLY A 152 10.73 12.71 -12.06
CA GLY A 152 10.14 11.40 -12.27
C GLY A 152 9.96 10.55 -11.01
N THR A 153 10.20 11.09 -9.81
CA THR A 153 10.03 10.37 -8.54
C THR A 153 8.89 10.91 -7.66
N GLY A 154 8.34 12.08 -7.99
CA GLY A 154 7.24 12.68 -7.24
C GLY A 154 5.96 11.86 -7.37
N ALA A 155 5.37 11.47 -6.23
CA ALA A 155 4.09 10.77 -6.20
C ALA A 155 3.05 11.50 -7.07
N SER A 156 2.27 10.77 -7.88
CA SER A 156 1.50 11.35 -8.99
C SER A 156 0.09 10.77 -9.12
N GLY A 157 -0.85 11.58 -9.62
CA GLY A 157 -2.22 11.16 -9.96
C GLY A 157 -3.20 11.10 -8.79
N LEU A 158 -4.37 10.52 -9.06
CA LEU A 158 -5.58 10.54 -8.24
C LEU A 158 -5.36 10.08 -6.79
N VAL A 159 -4.51 9.07 -6.59
CA VAL A 159 -4.17 8.50 -5.28
C VAL A 159 -2.67 8.63 -4.97
N GLN A 160 -1.97 9.57 -5.63
CA GLN A 160 -0.54 9.82 -5.45
C GLN A 160 0.31 8.54 -5.57
N PHE A 161 0.20 7.85 -6.71
CA PHE A 161 0.98 6.66 -7.03
C PHE A 161 2.48 6.94 -6.86
N THR A 162 3.19 6.03 -6.20
CA THR A 162 4.66 6.06 -6.06
C THR A 162 5.36 5.31 -7.20
N THR A 163 6.66 5.51 -7.38
CA THR A 163 7.47 4.82 -8.40
C THR A 163 7.33 3.30 -8.33
N GLY A 164 7.45 2.72 -7.13
CA GLY A 164 7.29 1.27 -6.93
C GLY A 164 5.87 0.78 -7.25
N THR A 165 4.86 1.59 -6.93
CA THR A 165 3.46 1.26 -7.26
C THR A 165 3.22 1.31 -8.76
N ALA A 166 3.72 2.34 -9.45
CA ALA A 166 3.61 2.48 -10.89
C ALA A 166 4.25 1.28 -11.61
N ALA A 167 5.45 0.88 -11.17
CA ALA A 167 6.13 -0.31 -11.68
C ALA A 167 5.32 -1.59 -11.46
N GLN A 168 4.76 -1.79 -10.25
CA GLN A 168 3.89 -2.93 -9.95
C GLN A 168 2.65 -2.99 -10.84
N LEU A 169 2.12 -1.84 -11.25
CA LEU A 169 0.97 -1.74 -12.16
C LEU A 169 1.34 -1.82 -13.65
N GLY A 170 2.62 -1.96 -13.98
CA GLY A 170 3.13 -2.08 -15.35
C GLY A 170 3.22 -0.74 -16.09
N THR A 171 3.42 0.36 -15.37
CA THR A 171 3.50 1.71 -15.94
C THR A 171 4.59 2.57 -15.28
N SER A 172 4.64 3.86 -15.56
CA SER A 172 5.56 4.83 -14.94
C SER A 172 4.81 6.07 -14.45
N LEU A 173 5.41 6.87 -13.57
CA LEU A 173 4.80 8.11 -13.10
C LEU A 173 4.57 9.12 -14.23
N ALA A 174 5.48 9.19 -15.20
CA ALA A 174 5.32 10.03 -16.39
C ALA A 174 4.09 9.60 -17.21
N LYS A 175 3.90 8.30 -17.43
CA LYS A 175 2.70 7.76 -18.11
C LYS A 175 1.44 8.04 -17.30
N ILE A 176 1.46 7.79 -16.00
CA ILE A 176 0.33 8.06 -15.09
C ILE A 176 -0.10 9.53 -15.18
N ARG A 177 0.86 10.47 -15.16
CA ARG A 177 0.56 11.89 -15.33
C ARG A 177 -0.03 12.17 -16.71
N ALA A 178 0.42 11.53 -17.79
CA ALA A 178 -0.21 11.74 -19.10
C ALA A 178 -1.68 11.22 -19.20
N MET A 179 -2.17 10.42 -18.24
CA MET A 179 -3.51 9.85 -18.28
C MET A 179 -4.61 10.85 -17.89
N GLY A 180 -5.77 10.72 -18.52
CA GLY A 180 -7.00 11.36 -18.07
C GLY A 180 -7.63 10.66 -16.87
N MET A 181 -8.63 11.30 -16.26
CA MET A 181 -9.38 10.78 -15.08
C MET A 181 -9.84 9.33 -15.25
N VAL A 182 -10.49 9.01 -16.37
CA VAL A 182 -11.12 7.69 -16.61
C VAL A 182 -10.08 6.57 -16.71
N GLU A 183 -8.99 6.82 -17.43
CA GLU A 183 -7.89 5.87 -17.60
C GLU A 183 -7.16 5.66 -16.27
N GLN A 184 -6.83 6.76 -15.58
CA GLN A 184 -6.12 6.70 -14.31
C GLN A 184 -6.97 6.04 -13.22
N PHE A 185 -8.29 6.17 -13.25
CA PHE A 185 -9.18 5.44 -12.34
C PHE A 185 -9.14 3.92 -12.58
N GLY A 186 -8.82 3.46 -13.79
CA GLY A 186 -8.53 2.04 -14.05
C GLY A 186 -7.30 1.55 -13.30
N LEU A 187 -6.29 2.41 -13.10
CA LEU A 187 -5.15 2.10 -12.25
C LEU A 187 -5.51 2.13 -10.76
N VAL A 188 -6.43 3.01 -10.34
CA VAL A 188 -6.95 3.05 -8.97
C VAL A 188 -7.66 1.73 -8.63
N GLU A 189 -8.53 1.24 -9.51
CA GLU A 189 -9.19 -0.07 -9.34
C GLU A 189 -8.15 -1.19 -9.20
N ARG A 190 -7.19 -1.29 -10.13
CA ARG A 190 -6.13 -2.30 -10.09
C ARG A 190 -5.28 -2.21 -8.82
N TYR A 191 -4.99 -1.00 -8.35
CA TYR A 191 -4.23 -0.75 -7.12
C TYR A 191 -4.92 -1.32 -5.88
N PHE A 192 -6.19 -1.00 -5.67
CA PHE A 192 -6.93 -1.47 -4.50
C PHE A 192 -7.20 -2.99 -4.55
N LEU A 193 -7.17 -3.57 -5.74
CA LEU A 193 -7.31 -5.02 -5.92
C LEU A 193 -6.02 -5.81 -5.72
N LEU A 194 -4.85 -5.16 -5.58
CA LEU A 194 -3.59 -5.86 -5.28
C LEU A 194 -3.71 -6.75 -4.01
N ASP A 195 -3.05 -7.91 -4.02
CA ASP A 195 -3.09 -8.90 -2.93
C ASP A 195 -2.60 -8.35 -1.58
N ARG A 196 -1.71 -7.35 -1.62
CA ARG A 196 -1.18 -6.69 -0.42
C ARG A 196 -2.20 -5.76 0.27
N ILE A 197 -3.32 -5.48 -0.36
CA ILE A 197 -4.43 -4.73 0.23
C ILE A 197 -5.44 -5.76 0.73
N PRO A 198 -5.53 -6.02 2.05
CA PRO A 198 -6.52 -6.93 2.60
C PRO A 198 -7.92 -6.34 2.41
N LYS A 199 -8.90 -7.24 2.27
CA LYS A 199 -10.32 -6.90 2.22
C LYS A 199 -11.03 -7.64 3.37
N PRO A 200 -12.10 -7.08 3.95
CA PRO A 200 -12.67 -5.77 3.65
C PRO A 200 -11.83 -4.61 4.18
N LEU A 201 -11.98 -3.42 3.59
CA LEU A 201 -11.52 -2.16 4.16
C LEU A 201 -12.63 -1.61 5.07
N ALA A 202 -12.69 -2.15 6.29
CA ALA A 202 -13.84 -2.03 7.19
C ALA A 202 -14.05 -0.63 7.77
N THR A 203 -13.03 0.23 7.72
CA THR A 203 -13.10 1.61 8.20
C THR A 203 -12.57 2.60 7.18
N GLN A 204 -12.95 3.87 7.31
CA GLN A 204 -12.37 4.93 6.50
C GLN A 204 -10.84 5.04 6.70
N ALA A 205 -10.36 4.79 7.92
CA ALA A 205 -8.93 4.73 8.22
C ALA A 205 -8.23 3.63 7.43
N ASP A 206 -8.86 2.46 7.22
CA ASP A 206 -8.29 1.39 6.41
C ASP A 206 -8.12 1.81 4.94
N VAL A 207 -9.08 2.54 4.37
CA VAL A 207 -8.98 3.10 3.02
C VAL A 207 -7.83 4.10 2.91
N PHE A 208 -7.68 4.99 3.90
CA PHE A 208 -6.56 5.92 3.94
C PHE A 208 -5.21 5.19 4.09
N MET A 209 -5.14 4.20 4.97
CA MET A 209 -3.92 3.41 5.16
C MET A 209 -3.59 2.54 3.95
N ALA A 210 -4.59 2.10 3.18
CA ALA A 210 -4.36 1.40 1.93
C ALA A 210 -3.53 2.22 0.95
N VAL A 211 -3.66 3.54 0.94
CA VAL A 211 -2.86 4.45 0.10
C VAL A 211 -1.56 4.87 0.79
N PHE A 212 -1.62 5.30 2.05
CA PHE A 212 -0.48 5.88 2.76
C PHE A 212 0.51 4.87 3.34
N TYR A 213 0.01 3.89 4.09
CA TYR A 213 0.82 2.90 4.80
C TYR A 213 0.09 1.54 4.91
N PRO A 214 0.10 0.72 3.85
CA PRO A 214 -0.76 -0.49 3.78
C PRO A 214 -0.58 -1.49 4.93
N ARG A 215 0.58 -1.49 5.58
CA ARG A 215 0.86 -2.36 6.74
C ARG A 215 0.10 -1.97 8.01
N ALA A 216 -0.49 -0.77 8.04
CA ALA A 216 -1.31 -0.27 9.14
C ALA A 216 -2.81 -0.60 8.99
N ILE A 217 -3.25 -1.19 7.87
CA ILE A 217 -4.64 -1.60 7.68
C ILE A 217 -5.03 -2.60 8.78
N GLY A 218 -6.16 -2.37 9.44
CA GLY A 218 -6.68 -3.21 10.53
C GLY A 218 -5.88 -3.15 11.84
N ARG A 219 -4.88 -2.26 11.98
CA ARG A 219 -4.07 -2.14 13.21
C ARG A 219 -4.72 -1.27 14.29
N GLY A 220 -5.79 -0.55 13.96
CA GLY A 220 -6.47 0.38 14.85
C GLY A 220 -5.90 1.81 14.80
N PRO A 221 -6.63 2.78 15.38
CA PRO A 221 -6.38 4.21 15.22
C PRO A 221 -5.07 4.70 15.86
N ASP A 222 -4.61 4.05 16.93
CA ASP A 222 -3.47 4.50 17.74
C ASP A 222 -2.17 3.75 17.45
N TRP A 223 -2.17 2.87 16.44
CA TRP A 223 -0.99 2.11 16.09
C TRP A 223 0.14 3.04 15.62
N LEU A 224 1.33 2.91 16.22
CA LEU A 224 2.48 3.72 15.87
C LEU A 224 2.98 3.35 14.47
N LEU A 225 2.80 4.27 13.52
CA LEU A 225 3.18 4.05 12.12
C LEU A 225 4.68 3.81 11.98
N GLY A 226 5.04 2.74 11.27
CA GLY A 226 6.43 2.34 11.04
C GLY A 226 7.05 1.51 12.15
N SER A 227 6.35 1.26 13.26
CA SER A 227 6.87 0.45 14.38
C SER A 227 7.20 -1.00 13.99
N ASP A 228 6.55 -1.54 12.95
CA ASP A 228 6.86 -2.84 12.35
C ASP A 228 8.22 -2.88 11.62
N ARG A 229 8.86 -1.73 11.43
CA ARG A 229 10.17 -1.57 10.79
C ARG A 229 11.24 -0.98 11.73
N GLY A 230 10.93 -0.80 13.01
CA GLY A 230 11.85 -0.30 14.02
C GLY A 230 11.87 1.23 14.17
N LEU A 231 12.49 1.71 15.25
CA LEU A 231 12.44 3.11 15.69
C LEU A 231 13.09 4.09 14.70
N GLU A 232 14.14 3.68 13.99
CA GLU A 232 14.77 4.52 12.95
C GLU A 232 13.79 4.84 11.82
N TYR A 233 12.99 3.85 11.41
CA TYR A 233 11.99 4.05 10.37
C TYR A 233 10.84 4.93 10.86
N VAL A 234 10.41 4.77 12.12
CA VAL A 234 9.43 5.67 12.76
C VAL A 234 9.94 7.11 12.71
N ALA A 235 11.18 7.37 13.12
CA ALA A 235 11.76 8.71 13.13
C ALA A 235 11.81 9.31 11.71
N LYS A 236 12.21 8.52 10.72
CA LYS A 236 12.20 8.94 9.30
C LYS A 236 10.79 9.29 8.83
N LEU A 237 9.81 8.43 9.10
CA LEU A 237 8.43 8.63 8.65
C LEU A 237 7.82 9.90 9.24
N GLN A 238 8.09 10.19 10.52
CA GLN A 238 7.63 11.39 11.21
C GLN A 238 8.34 12.66 10.71
N ALA A 239 9.62 12.58 10.34
CA ALA A 239 10.34 13.69 9.72
C ALA A 239 9.79 14.04 8.33
N ASP A 240 9.45 13.02 7.53
CA ASP A 240 8.84 13.20 6.21
C ASP A 240 7.38 13.67 6.30
N ASN A 241 6.67 13.31 7.38
CA ASN A 241 5.26 13.60 7.59
C ASN A 241 5.01 14.21 8.98
N PRO A 242 5.44 15.47 9.22
CA PRO A 242 5.26 16.11 10.51
C PRO A 242 3.80 16.11 10.96
N GLY A 243 3.57 15.70 12.21
CA GLY A 243 2.24 15.61 12.82
C GLY A 243 1.47 14.31 12.53
N ILE A 244 2.04 13.37 11.74
CA ILE A 244 1.42 12.07 11.47
C ILE A 244 2.19 10.97 12.22
N LYS A 245 1.63 10.49 13.34
CA LYS A 245 2.20 9.39 14.14
C LYS A 245 1.37 8.12 14.03
N THR A 246 0.05 8.26 13.92
CA THR A 246 -0.89 7.13 13.90
C THR A 246 -1.86 7.21 12.71
N PRO A 247 -2.59 6.11 12.39
CA PRO A 247 -3.69 6.16 11.43
C PRO A 247 -4.74 7.22 11.75
N ALA A 248 -5.01 7.49 13.03
CA ALA A 248 -5.96 8.54 13.44
C ALA A 248 -5.48 9.95 13.07
N ASP A 249 -4.18 10.24 13.20
CA ASP A 249 -3.62 11.54 12.79
C ASP A 249 -3.81 11.78 11.30
N TYR A 250 -3.48 10.78 10.49
CA TYR A 250 -3.65 10.85 9.04
C TYR A 250 -5.13 10.97 8.67
N THR A 251 -6.00 10.19 9.30
CA THR A 251 -7.45 10.24 9.08
C THR A 251 -8.03 11.62 9.39
N ARG A 252 -7.68 12.22 10.54
CA ARG A 252 -8.09 13.60 10.87
C ARG A 252 -7.63 14.60 9.82
N LYS A 253 -6.37 14.53 9.41
CA LYS A 253 -5.82 15.41 8.38
C LYS A 253 -6.56 15.27 7.05
N ALA A 254 -6.86 14.03 6.64
CA ALA A 254 -7.56 13.76 5.40
C ALA A 254 -9.01 14.27 5.42
N LEU A 255 -9.71 14.04 6.54
CA LEU A 255 -11.09 14.46 6.73
C LEU A 255 -11.29 15.98 6.72
N ALA A 256 -10.25 16.77 7.01
CA ALA A 256 -10.32 18.23 6.89
C ALA A 256 -10.63 18.71 5.44
N SER A 257 -10.41 17.86 4.44
CA SER A 257 -10.74 18.15 3.03
C SER A 257 -11.96 17.39 2.50
N ALA A 258 -12.54 16.50 3.31
CA ALA A 258 -13.66 15.65 2.90
C ALA A 258 -14.96 16.46 2.75
N ARG A 259 -15.78 16.04 1.80
CA ARG A 259 -17.11 16.60 1.50
C ARG A 259 -18.24 15.57 1.65
N MET A 260 -17.92 14.39 2.17
CA MET A 260 -18.87 13.30 2.45
C MET A 260 -18.48 12.54 3.72
N GLY A 261 -19.46 12.02 4.46
CA GLY A 261 -19.30 11.23 5.69
C GLY A 261 -19.82 9.79 5.59
#